data_AF-A0A3D4NAD7-F1
#
_entry.id   AF-A0A3D4NAD7-F1
#
_cell.length_a   1.000
_cell.length_b   1.000
_cell.length_c   1.000
_cell.angle_alpha   90.00
_cell.angle_beta   90.00
_cell.angle_gamma   90.00
#
_symmetry.space_group_name_H-M   'P 1'
#
loop_
_entity.id
_entity.type
_entity.pdbx_description
1 polymer ?
#
loop_
_entity_poly.entity_id
_entity_poly.type
_entity_poly.pdbx_seq_one_letter_code
_entity_poly.pdbx_strand_id
1 'polypeptide(L)'
;MDEKITIIEGPPPVFESIDDGWALGLNESPSVYYTALTRLRTYNGPALVERCHRMWTQKQPIYLHYRNEMGLEEKVPILAARSSETNDGQVLFLWIRREDSDIDLEYDDPDDLSN
;
A
#
# COMPACT_ATOMS: atom_id res chain seq x y z
N MET A 1 13.22 18.11 1.58
CA MET A 1 12.10 17.96 2.54
C MET A 1 11.52 16.59 2.25
N ASP A 2 11.62 15.64 3.18
CA ASP A 2 11.16 14.26 2.96
C ASP A 2 9.62 14.21 2.99
N GLU A 3 9.01 14.37 1.82
CA GLU A 3 7.56 14.22 1.64
C GLU A 3 7.18 12.73 1.70
N LYS A 4 7.05 12.19 2.92
CA LYS A 4 6.54 10.83 3.21
C LYS A 4 5.09 10.85 3.70
N ILE A 5 4.41 9.70 3.64
CA ILE A 5 3.16 9.46 4.37
C ILE A 5 3.51 8.61 5.60
N THR A 6 3.01 8.98 6.78
CA THR A 6 3.28 8.24 8.02
C THR A 6 1.98 7.99 8.75
N ILE A 7 1.80 6.76 9.22
CA ILE A 7 0.71 6.40 10.13
C ILE A 7 1.09 6.91 11.52
N ILE A 8 0.35 7.90 12.01
CA ILE A 8 0.62 8.53 13.31
C ILE A 8 -0.04 7.72 14.43
N GLU A 9 -1.27 7.25 14.20
CA GLU A 9 -2.09 6.50 15.16
C GLU A 9 -2.91 5.44 14.42
N GLY A 10 -3.06 4.27 15.02
CA GLY A 10 -3.83 3.16 14.47
C GLY A 10 -3.08 1.83 14.49
N PRO A 11 -3.79 0.72 14.22
CA PRO A 11 -3.14 -0.57 14.02
C PRO A 11 -2.21 -0.54 12.79
N PRO A 12 -1.27 -1.49 12.68
CA PRO A 12 -0.52 -1.71 11.46
C PRO A 12 -1.46 -1.82 10.23
N PRO A 13 -1.05 -1.29 9.07
CA PRO A 13 -1.87 -1.34 7.86
C PRO A 13 -2.01 -2.79 7.37
N VAL A 14 -3.22 -3.17 7.01
CA VAL A 14 -3.47 -4.43 6.31
C VAL A 14 -3.19 -4.22 4.83
N PHE A 15 -2.44 -5.14 4.24
CA PHE A 15 -2.12 -5.16 2.81
C PHE A 15 -2.86 -6.31 2.14
N GLU A 16 -3.82 -5.98 1.29
CA GLU A 16 -4.58 -6.97 0.53
C GLU A 16 -3.93 -7.16 -0.85
N SER A 17 -3.60 -8.40 -1.20
CA SER A 17 -3.10 -8.75 -2.53
C SER A 17 -4.15 -8.45 -3.59
N ILE A 18 -3.74 -7.79 -4.68
CA ILE A 18 -4.61 -7.50 -5.82
C ILE A 18 -4.24 -8.45 -6.96
N ASP A 19 -5.13 -9.37 -7.26
CA ASP A 19 -4.97 -10.35 -8.35
C ASP A 19 -5.61 -9.87 -9.68
N ASP A 20 -5.98 -8.59 -9.76
CA ASP A 20 -6.64 -8.02 -10.92
C ASP A 20 -5.64 -7.72 -12.06
N GLY A 21 -5.96 -8.23 -13.26
CA GLY A 21 -5.11 -8.21 -14.46
C GLY A 21 -4.69 -6.85 -15.04
N TRP A 22 -5.10 -5.71 -14.46
CA TRP A 22 -4.52 -4.39 -14.81
C TRP A 22 -3.17 -4.13 -14.12
N ALA A 23 -2.90 -4.78 -12.98
CA ALA A 23 -1.60 -4.73 -12.31
C ALA A 23 -0.49 -5.47 -13.10
N LEU A 24 -0.87 -6.44 -13.94
CA LEU A 24 0.04 -7.12 -14.88
C LEU A 24 0.55 -6.17 -15.98
N GLY A 25 -0.26 -5.17 -16.39
CA GLY A 25 0.14 -4.16 -17.39
C GLY A 25 1.13 -3.11 -16.87
N LEU A 26 1.28 -3.00 -15.54
CA LEU A 26 2.30 -2.18 -14.88
C LEU A 26 3.62 -2.94 -14.66
N ASN A 27 3.70 -4.21 -15.05
CA ASN A 27 4.83 -5.11 -14.80
C ASN A 27 5.82 -5.18 -15.98
N GLU A 28 6.38 -4.03 -16.36
CA GLU A 28 7.58 -3.97 -17.21
C GLU A 28 8.87 -3.86 -16.35
N SER A 29 8.90 -4.52 -15.18
CA SER A 29 10.15 -4.60 -14.39
C SER A 29 10.76 -6.00 -14.55
N PRO A 30 12.08 -6.13 -14.65
CA PRO A 30 12.78 -7.42 -14.70
C PRO A 30 12.73 -8.22 -13.37
N SER A 31 12.00 -7.76 -12.35
CA SER A 31 11.79 -8.43 -11.08
C SER A 31 10.31 -8.70 -10.85
N VAL A 32 9.97 -9.83 -10.24
CA VAL A 32 8.61 -10.12 -9.79
C VAL A 32 8.31 -9.21 -8.60
N TYR A 33 7.19 -8.51 -8.64
CA TYR A 33 6.68 -7.73 -7.52
C TYR A 33 5.18 -7.82 -7.53
N TYR A 34 4.62 -7.76 -6.32
CA TYR A 34 3.19 -7.83 -6.11
C TYR A 34 2.68 -6.44 -5.77
N THR A 35 1.51 -6.12 -6.31
CA THR A 35 0.80 -4.90 -5.94
C THR A 35 -0.22 -5.25 -4.86
N ALA A 36 -0.14 -4.54 -3.74
CA ALA A 36 -1.11 -4.68 -2.67
C ALA A 36 -1.87 -3.37 -2.45
N LEU A 37 -3.12 -3.47 -2.00
CA LEU A 37 -3.97 -2.34 -1.61
C LEU A 37 -3.99 -2.23 -0.10
N THR A 38 -3.82 -1.01 0.41
CA THR A 38 -4.16 -0.69 1.80
C THR A 38 -5.13 0.48 1.88
N ARG A 39 -6.01 0.43 2.89
CA ARG A 39 -7.04 1.43 3.15
C ARG A 39 -6.79 2.05 4.52
N LEU A 40 -6.57 3.36 4.54
CA LEU A 40 -6.26 4.11 5.75
C LEU A 40 -7.33 5.16 5.99
N ARG A 41 -7.76 5.31 7.25
CA ARG A 41 -8.54 6.48 7.65
C ARG A 41 -7.65 7.70 7.73
N THR A 42 -8.15 8.82 7.26
CA THR A 42 -7.43 10.09 7.27
C THR A 42 -8.41 11.25 7.45
N TYR A 43 -7.91 12.35 7.99
CA TYR A 43 -8.65 13.61 8.04
C TYR A 43 -8.32 14.53 6.86
N ASN A 44 -7.33 14.16 6.03
CA ASN A 44 -6.86 15.00 4.92
C ASN A 44 -6.39 14.18 3.72
N GLY A 45 -7.29 13.34 3.19
CA GLY A 45 -7.04 12.51 2.01
C GLY A 45 -6.59 13.30 0.78
N PRO A 46 -7.28 14.38 0.38
CA PRO A 46 -6.88 15.15 -0.80
C PRO A 46 -5.45 15.72 -0.73
N ALA A 47 -5.02 16.24 0.43
CA ALA A 47 -3.65 16.76 0.56
C ALA A 47 -2.58 15.66 0.52
N LEU A 48 -2.91 14.45 0.98
CA LEU A 48 -2.00 13.31 0.89
C LEU A 48 -1.85 12.82 -0.55
N VAL A 49 -2.94 12.83 -1.33
CA VAL A 49 -2.88 12.52 -2.77
C VAL A 49 -2.05 13.56 -3.52
N GLU A 50 -2.25 14.85 -3.25
CA GLU A 50 -1.46 15.93 -3.87
C GLU A 50 0.04 15.81 -3.54
N ARG A 51 0.38 15.35 -2.33
CA ARG A 51 1.78 15.07 -1.94
C ARG A 51 2.38 13.97 -2.81
N CYS A 52 1.66 12.87 -3.03
CA CYS A 52 2.12 11.82 -3.95
C CYS A 52 2.32 12.37 -5.37
N HIS A 53 1.34 13.12 -5.87
CA HIS A 53 1.39 13.71 -7.21
C HIS A 53 2.61 14.63 -7.40
N ARG A 54 2.93 15.47 -6.40
CA ARG A 54 4.11 16.34 -6.43
C ARG A 54 5.42 15.56 -6.51
N MET A 55 5.57 14.50 -5.70
CA MET A 55 6.76 13.65 -5.72
C MET A 55 6.94 12.95 -7.06
N TRP A 56 5.87 12.36 -7.60
CA TRP A 56 5.91 11.71 -8.91
C TRP A 56 6.20 12.69 -10.06
N THR A 57 5.67 13.91 -9.99
CA THR A 57 6.00 14.98 -10.95
C THR A 57 7.50 15.31 -10.94
N GLN A 58 8.14 15.24 -9.77
CA GLN A 58 9.58 15.40 -9.61
C GLN A 58 10.39 14.13 -9.90
N LYS A 59 9.73 13.05 -10.36
CA LYS A 59 10.32 11.72 -10.58
C LYS A 59 10.98 11.14 -9.32
N GLN A 60 10.47 11.51 -8.15
CA GLN A 60 10.93 11.02 -6.86
C GLN A 60 9.96 9.95 -6.32
N PRO A 61 10.48 8.90 -5.67
CA PRO A 61 9.63 7.92 -4.99
C PRO A 61 9.02 8.51 -3.72
N ILE A 62 7.86 8.00 -3.32
CA ILE A 62 7.21 8.31 -2.05
C ILE A 62 6.84 7.01 -1.34
N TYR A 63 6.95 7.02 0.00
CA TYR A 63 6.79 5.82 0.83
C TYR A 63 5.71 6.02 1.89
N LEU A 64 5.01 4.94 2.20
CA LEU A 64 4.19 4.79 3.38
C LEU A 64 5.08 4.25 4.51
N HIS A 65 5.19 5.01 5.59
CA HIS A 65 5.87 4.60 6.82
C HIS A 65 4.83 4.15 7.84
N TYR A 66 5.04 2.98 8.43
CA TYR A 66 4.19 2.41 9.46
C TYR A 66 5.01 1.64 10.49
N ARG A 67 4.39 1.30 11.62
CA ARG A 67 4.95 0.35 12.58
C ARG A 67 4.28 -1.00 12.37
N ASN A 68 5.08 -2.06 12.28
CA ASN A 68 4.57 -3.42 12.21
C ASN A 68 4.08 -3.91 13.59
N GLU A 69 3.58 -5.14 13.67
CA GLU A 69 3.05 -5.72 14.91
C GLU A 69 4.09 -5.83 16.04
N MET A 70 5.37 -5.92 15.68
CA MET A 70 6.50 -5.92 16.63
C MET A 70 6.91 -4.50 17.07
N GLY A 71 6.23 -3.45 16.55
CA GLY A 71 6.53 -2.05 16.81
C GLY A 71 7.74 -1.51 16.05
N LEU A 72 8.30 -2.27 15.10
CA LEU A 72 9.43 -1.85 14.27
C LEU A 72 8.93 -0.93 13.15
N GLU A 73 9.71 0.11 12.83
CA GLU A 73 9.39 1.01 11.74
C GLU A 73 9.73 0.37 10.38
N GLU A 74 8.72 0.29 9.53
CA GLU A 74 8.83 -0.20 8.17
C GLU A 74 8.39 0.85 7.16
N LYS A 75 8.80 0.66 5.90
CA LYS A 75 8.37 1.50 4.79
C LYS A 75 8.11 0.70 3.54
N VAL A 76 7.07 1.07 2.82
CA VAL A 76 6.70 0.47 1.54
C VAL A 76 6.50 1.56 0.48
N PRO A 77 7.00 1.38 -0.75
CA PRO A 77 6.83 2.34 -1.83
C PRO A 77 5.37 2.42 -2.29
N ILE A 78 4.88 3.63 -2.54
CA ILE A 78 3.52 3.89 -3.03
C ILE A 78 3.55 4.03 -4.55
N LEU A 79 2.76 3.23 -5.24
CA LEU A 79 2.58 3.22 -6.69
C LEU A 79 1.43 4.13 -7.15
N ALA A 80 0.33 4.14 -6.40
CA ALA A 80 -0.83 4.98 -6.67
C ALA A 80 -1.54 5.37 -5.37
N ALA A 81 -2.28 6.48 -5.41
CA ALA A 81 -3.01 7.01 -4.27
C ALA A 81 -4.35 7.58 -4.73
N ARG A 82 -5.41 7.29 -3.97
CA ARG A 82 -6.75 7.85 -4.19
C ARG A 82 -7.42 8.15 -2.86
N SER A 83 -8.10 9.28 -2.77
CA SER A 83 -8.99 9.58 -1.64
C SER A 83 -10.45 9.36 -2.02
N SER A 84 -11.24 8.83 -1.09
CA SER A 84 -12.70 8.81 -1.17
C SER A 84 -13.30 9.37 0.10
N GLU A 85 -14.40 10.10 -0.03
CA GLU A 85 -15.22 10.53 1.10
C GLU A 85 -16.31 9.49 1.36
N THR A 86 -16.51 9.15 2.63
CA THR A 86 -17.52 8.20 3.10
C THR A 86 -18.29 8.83 4.26
N ASN A 87 -19.42 8.24 4.66
CA ASN A 87 -20.21 8.73 5.79
C ASN A 87 -19.41 8.78 7.12
N ASP A 88 -18.38 7.94 7.26
CA ASP A 88 -17.52 7.84 8.45
C ASP A 88 -16.22 8.66 8.33
N GLY A 89 -16.12 9.54 7.33
CA GLY A 89 -14.95 10.38 7.07
C GLY A 89 -14.19 9.99 5.80
N GLN A 90 -12.95 10.49 5.66
CA GLN A 90 -12.15 10.28 4.47
C GLN A 90 -11.31 8.99 4.56
N VAL A 91 -11.32 8.23 3.47
CA VAL A 91 -10.53 7.00 3.30
C VAL A 91 -9.49 7.24 2.22
N LEU A 92 -8.24 6.93 2.53
CA LEU A 92 -7.12 6.94 1.61
C LEU A 92 -6.83 5.51 1.16
N PHE A 93 -6.87 5.29 -0.14
CA PHE A 93 -6.49 4.06 -0.81
C PHE A 93 -5.06 4.23 -1.33
N LEU A 94 -4.17 3.34 -0.92
CA LEU A 94 -2.78 3.32 -1.38
C LEU A 94 -2.49 1.98 -2.03
N TRP A 95 -2.04 2.02 -3.29
CA TRP A 95 -1.45 0.88 -3.95
C TRP A 95 0.05 0.91 -3.69
N ILE A 96 0.59 -0.18 -3.19
CA ILE A 96 1.98 -0.29 -2.81
C ILE A 96 2.63 -1.46 -3.55
N ARG A 97 3.96 -1.37 -3.72
CA ARG A 97 4.77 -2.49 -4.23
C ARG A 97 5.34 -3.27 -3.05
N ARG A 98 5.20 -4.60 -3.09
CA ARG A 98 5.81 -5.56 -2.15
C ARG A 98 6.79 -6.46 -2.88
N GLU A 99 7.86 -6.84 -2.19
CA GLU A 99 8.80 -7.87 -2.65
C GLU A 99 8.31 -9.26 -2.21
N ASP A 100 8.72 -10.32 -2.91
CA ASP A 100 8.36 -11.71 -2.60
C ASP A 100 8.67 -12.09 -1.14
N SER A 101 9.77 -11.59 -0.60
CA SER A 101 10.17 -11.83 0.80
C SER A 101 9.23 -11.22 1.84
N ASP A 102 8.39 -10.26 1.42
CA ASP A 102 7.47 -9.56 2.30
C ASP A 102 6.05 -10.15 2.23
N ILE A 103 5.81 -11.15 1.39
CA ILE A 103 4.53 -11.83 1.32
C ILE A 103 4.63 -13.02 2.26
N ASP A 104 3.97 -12.90 3.41
CA ASP A 104 3.54 -14.08 4.15
C ASP A 104 2.53 -14.78 3.24
N LEU A 105 3.04 -15.69 2.41
CA LEU A 105 2.20 -16.65 1.70
C LEU A 105 1.51 -17.43 2.81
N GLU A 106 0.26 -17.06 3.13
CA GLU A 106 -0.69 -18.01 3.66
C GLU A 106 -0.71 -19.15 2.64
N TYR A 107 0.10 -20.17 2.90
CA TYR A 107 -0.04 -21.45 2.24
C TYR A 107 -1.46 -21.88 2.58
N ASP A 108 -2.38 -21.74 1.63
CA ASP A 108 -3.63 -22.48 1.65
C ASP A 108 -3.23 -23.94 1.91
N ASP A 109 -3.56 -24.42 3.11
CA ASP A 109 -3.23 -25.76 3.55
C ASP A 109 -3.90 -26.71 2.53
N PRO A 110 -3.13 -27.55 1.81
CA PRO A 110 -3.69 -28.40 0.75
C PRO A 110 -4.73 -29.41 1.26
N ASP A 111 -4.95 -29.48 2.57
CA ASP A 111 -5.91 -30.36 3.24
C ASP A 111 -7.38 -29.92 3.10
N ASP A 112 -7.68 -28.68 2.69
CA ASP A 112 -9.08 -28.21 2.52
C ASP A 112 -9.71 -28.53 1.14
N LEU A 113 -9.00 -29.29 0.28
CA LEU A 113 -9.55 -29.87 -0.96
C LEU A 113 -10.13 -31.27 -0.78
N SER A 114 -10.32 -31.71 0.47
CA SER A 114 -10.89 -33.02 0.81
C SER A 114 -12.21 -32.92 1.59
N ASN A 115 -13.28 -32.51 0.91
CA ASN A 115 -14.63 -32.92 1.29
C ASN A 115 -15.57 -33.02 0.09
#